data_AF-A0AA85G9Y2-F1
#
_entry.id   AF-A0AA85G9Y2-F1
#
_cell.length_a   1.000
_cell.length_b   1.000
_cell.length_c   1.000
_cell.angle_alpha   90.00
_cell.angle_beta   90.00
_cell.angle_gamma   90.00
#
_symmetry.space_group_name_H-M   'P 1'
#
loop_
_entity.id
_entity.type
_entity.pdbx_description
1 polymer ?
#
loop_
_entity_poly.entity_id
_entity_poly.type
_entity_poly.pdbx_seq_one_letter_code
_entity_poly.pdbx_strand_id
1 'polypeptide(L)'
;MLLPNERMTIKERKHDYLYDPLYSLSSAADHERIASKDHSGISKMQKLFSFQNLFSEIPIYRPYVWRLNPSDPVSMFVSRYFHHVDVCKKLIQM
;
A
#
# COMPACT_ATOMS: atom_id res chain seq x y z
N MET A 1 -8.77 -36.49 -10.70
CA MET A 1 -8.30 -35.89 -9.44
C MET A 1 -7.24 -34.85 -9.77
N LEU A 2 -7.52 -33.60 -9.41
CA LEU A 2 -6.65 -32.43 -9.20
C LEU A 2 -5.76 -31.93 -10.37
N LEU A 3 -6.20 -30.84 -11.00
CA LEU A 3 -5.40 -29.94 -11.83
C LEU A 3 -4.44 -29.11 -10.93
N PRO A 4 -3.20 -28.82 -11.37
CA PRO A 4 -2.26 -28.06 -10.57
C PRO A 4 -2.65 -26.57 -10.57
N ASN A 5 -2.75 -26.02 -9.36
CA ASN A 5 -2.82 -24.61 -8.98
C ASN A 5 -2.46 -23.62 -10.11
N GLU A 6 -3.49 -23.07 -10.76
CA GLU A 6 -3.39 -21.75 -11.37
C GLU A 6 -3.17 -20.74 -10.25
N ARG A 7 -1.89 -20.50 -9.93
CA ARG A 7 -1.50 -19.23 -9.32
C ARG A 7 -1.78 -18.18 -10.40
N MET A 8 -2.99 -17.62 -10.41
CA MET A 8 -3.23 -16.32 -11.04
C MET A 8 -2.32 -15.32 -10.34
N THR A 9 -1.09 -15.22 -10.84
CA THR A 9 -0.26 -14.05 -10.63
C THR A 9 -1.02 -12.93 -11.31
N ILE A 10 -1.76 -12.15 -10.53
CA ILE A 10 -2.27 -10.86 -10.98
C ILE A 10 -1.00 -10.10 -11.37
N LYS A 11 -0.69 -10.11 -12.66
CA LYS A 11 0.49 -9.49 -13.23
C LYS A 11 0.30 -8.01 -12.93
N GLU A 12 0.96 -7.51 -11.89
CA GLU A 12 0.98 -6.09 -11.59
C GLU A 12 1.46 -5.39 -12.85
N ARG A 13 0.54 -4.73 -13.53
CA ARG A 13 0.79 -3.98 -14.75
C ARG A 13 1.43 -2.64 -14.41
N LYS A 14 2.53 -2.72 -13.66
CA LYS A 14 3.24 -1.59 -13.09
C LYS A 14 3.65 -0.60 -14.17
N HIS A 15 3.92 -1.07 -15.40
CA HIS A 15 4.45 -0.29 -16.52
C HIS A 15 3.43 0.04 -17.62
N ASP A 16 2.13 -0.17 -17.41
CA ASP A 16 1.11 0.17 -18.42
C ASP A 16 1.10 1.68 -18.74
N TYR A 17 1.55 2.53 -17.80
CA TYR A 17 1.76 3.97 -18.03
C TYR A 17 2.70 4.29 -19.20
N LEU A 18 3.53 3.34 -19.62
CA LEU A 18 4.47 3.53 -20.73
C LEU A 18 3.76 3.51 -22.10
N TYR A 19 2.59 2.87 -22.17
CA TYR A 19 1.80 2.70 -23.38
C TYR A 19 0.45 3.41 -23.33
N ASP A 20 -0.04 3.72 -22.12
CA ASP A 20 -1.25 4.51 -21.89
C ASP A 20 -1.00 5.49 -20.74
N PRO A 21 -0.33 6.64 -21.01
CA PRO A 21 -0.01 7.63 -19.99
C PRO A 21 -1.26 8.33 -19.43
N LEU A 22 -2.38 8.24 -20.15
CA LEU A 22 -3.66 8.82 -19.74
C LEU A 22 -4.55 7.80 -19.01
N TYR A 23 -4.12 6.54 -18.86
CA TYR A 23 -4.90 5.45 -18.29
C TYR A 23 -6.32 5.36 -18.89
N SER A 24 -6.47 5.69 -20.17
CA SER A 24 -7.78 5.71 -20.84
C SER A 24 -8.36 4.30 -21.04
N LEU A 25 -7.53 3.27 -21.00
CA LEU A 25 -7.91 1.86 -21.12
C LEU A 25 -7.95 1.15 -19.75
N SER A 26 -8.39 1.83 -18.70
CA SER A 26 -8.59 1.19 -17.40
C SER A 26 -9.66 0.11 -17.50
N SER A 27 -9.31 -1.12 -17.13
CA SER A 27 -10.25 -2.23 -17.10
C SER A 27 -11.20 -2.10 -15.90
N ALA A 28 -12.34 -2.80 -15.91
CA ALA A 28 -13.24 -2.88 -14.75
C ALA A 28 -12.51 -3.30 -13.46
N ALA A 29 -11.50 -4.16 -13.58
CA ALA A 29 -10.67 -4.58 -12.45
C ALA A 29 -9.80 -3.45 -11.88
N ASP A 30 -9.36 -2.50 -12.71
CA ASP A 30 -8.59 -1.34 -12.26
C ASP A 30 -9.49 -0.33 -11.54
N HIS A 31 -10.72 -0.13 -12.04
CA HIS A 31 -11.73 0.68 -11.34
C HIS A 31 -12.08 0.09 -9.98
N GLU A 32 -12.29 -1.23 -9.89
CA GLU A 32 -12.56 -1.91 -8.63
C GLU A 32 -11.39 -1.80 -7.65
N ARG A 33 -10.15 -1.89 -8.14
CA ARG A 33 -8.94 -1.71 -7.32
C ARG A 33 -8.83 -0.29 -6.78
N ILE A 34 -9.04 0.73 -7.61
CA ILE A 34 -9.02 2.14 -7.21
C ILE A 34 -10.14 2.41 -6.20
N ALA A 35 -11.37 1.98 -6.51
CA ALA A 35 -12.50 2.11 -5.61
C ALA A 35 -12.22 1.43 -4.25
N SER A 36 -11.64 0.23 -4.25
CA SER A 36 -11.23 -0.47 -3.03
C SER A 36 -10.15 0.29 -2.25
N LYS A 37 -9.18 0.89 -2.95
CA LYS A 37 -8.11 1.70 -2.35
C LYS A 37 -8.65 2.98 -1.71
N ASP A 38 -9.62 3.61 -2.36
CA ASP A 38 -10.28 4.83 -1.87
C ASP A 38 -11.16 4.53 -0.65
N HIS A 39 -11.97 3.46 -0.71
CA HIS A 39 -12.83 3.02 0.40
C HIS A 39 -12.03 2.60 1.63
N SER A 40 -10.88 1.98 1.43
CA SER A 40 -10.05 1.49 2.54
C SER A 40 -9.24 2.59 3.24
N GLY A 41 -9.29 3.83 2.74
CA GLY A 41 -8.56 4.97 3.32
C GLY A 41 -7.03 4.83 3.22
N ILE A 42 -6.53 3.80 2.53
CA ILE A 42 -5.11 3.47 2.38
C ILE A 42 -4.35 4.61 1.72
N SER A 43 -4.99 5.33 0.80
CA SER A 43 -4.44 6.50 0.12
C SER A 43 -4.00 7.62 1.09
N LYS A 44 -4.55 7.63 2.31
CA LYS A 44 -4.23 8.62 3.34
C LYS A 44 -2.96 8.29 4.14
N MET A 45 -2.44 7.08 4.02
CA MET A 45 -1.24 6.65 4.75
C MET A 45 -0.02 6.66 3.82
N GLN A 46 1.09 7.15 4.35
CA GLN A 46 2.37 7.22 3.68
C GLN A 46 3.38 6.32 4.39
N LYS A 47 4.13 5.55 3.62
CA LYS A 47 5.28 4.78 4.13
C LYS A 47 6.51 5.69 4.17
N LEU A 48 7.08 5.88 5.34
CA LEU A 48 8.28 6.70 5.55
C LEU A 48 9.42 5.84 6.05
N PHE A 49 10.63 6.07 5.53
CA PHE A 49 11.82 5.37 6.02
C PHE A 49 12.24 5.90 7.40
N SER A 50 12.56 4.97 8.30
CA SER A 50 13.20 5.28 9.57
C SER A 50 14.70 5.11 9.41
N PHE A 51 15.43 6.22 9.37
CA PHE A 51 16.88 6.21 9.21
C PHE A 51 17.61 5.50 10.37
N GLN A 52 17.04 5.54 11.58
CA GLN A 52 17.61 4.88 12.75
C GLN A 52 17.60 3.35 12.63
N ASN A 53 16.59 2.81 11.94
CA ASN A 53 16.37 1.36 11.78
C ASN A 53 16.67 0.88 10.36
N LEU A 54 17.35 1.69 9.54
CA LEU A 54 17.52 1.38 8.12
C LEU A 54 18.40 0.14 7.90
N PHE A 55 19.38 -0.04 8.79
CA PHE A 55 20.37 -1.13 8.75
C PHE A 55 20.22 -2.11 9.91
N SER A 56 19.12 -2.05 10.67
CA SER A 56 18.90 -2.99 11.77
C SER A 56 18.50 -4.36 11.23
N GLU A 57 19.25 -5.39 11.61
CA GLU A 57 18.94 -6.79 11.27
C GLU A 57 17.84 -7.38 12.18
N ILE A 58 17.48 -6.67 13.25
CA ILE A 58 16.49 -7.11 14.24
C ILE A 58 15.08 -6.98 13.63
N PRO A 59 14.27 -8.06 13.56
CA PRO A 59 12.96 -8.06 12.89
C PRO A 59 11.94 -7.05 13.43
N ILE A 60 12.08 -6.67 14.70
CA ILE A 60 11.21 -5.70 15.38
C ILE A 60 11.50 -4.29 14.86
N TYR A 61 12.77 -3.98 14.55
CA TYR A 61 13.20 -2.70 14.01
C TYR A 61 13.10 -2.74 12.49
N ARG A 62 11.91 -2.36 11.99
CA ARG A 62 11.69 -2.18 10.55
C ARG A 62 12.31 -0.86 10.07
N PRO A 63 12.84 -0.81 8.84
CA PRO A 63 13.41 0.40 8.26
C PRO A 63 12.34 1.42 7.83
N TYR A 64 11.06 1.19 8.17
CA TYR A 64 9.96 2.08 7.80
C TYR A 64 8.90 2.15 8.90
N VAL A 65 8.17 3.26 8.89
CA VAL A 65 6.98 3.53 9.69
C VAL A 65 5.87 4.01 8.78
N TRP A 66 4.63 3.80 9.19
CA TRP A 66 3.49 4.35 8.49
C TRP A 66 3.05 5.65 9.13
N ARG A 67 2.78 6.66 8.31
CA ARG A 67 2.35 7.98 8.76
C ARG A 67 1.06 8.37 8.06
N LEU A 68 0.08 8.86 8.81
CA LEU A 68 -1.09 9.49 8.23
C LEU A 68 -0.72 10.84 7.61
N ASN A 69 -1.25 11.12 6.42
CA ASN A 69 -1.01 12.35 5.69
C ASN A 69 -1.34 13.58 6.58
N PRO A 70 -0.49 14.63 6.55
CA PRO A 70 -0.70 15.81 7.38
C PRO A 70 -1.98 16.57 7.04
N SER A 71 -2.45 16.45 5.79
CA SER A 71 -3.70 17.04 5.30
C SER A 71 -4.97 16.37 5.86
N ASP A 72 -4.85 15.19 6.47
CA ASP A 72 -6.01 14.51 7.04
C ASP A 72 -6.54 15.28 8.27
N PRO A 73 -7.88 15.43 8.43
CA PRO A 73 -8.51 16.25 9.46
C PRO A 73 -8.34 15.73 10.89
N VAL A 74 -7.63 14.60 11.10
CA VAL A 74 -7.32 14.08 12.43
C VAL A 74 -6.60 15.14 13.28
N SER A 75 -7.10 15.33 14.51
CA SER A 75 -6.54 16.29 15.47
C SER A 75 -5.06 16.07 15.75
N MET A 76 -4.33 17.15 16.05
CA MET A 76 -2.88 17.11 16.32
C MET A 76 -2.52 16.26 17.55
N PHE A 77 -3.45 16.07 18.48
CA PHE A 77 -3.22 15.27 19.70
C PHE A 77 -3.23 13.77 19.47
N VAL A 78 -3.75 13.32 18.31
CA VAL A 78 -3.80 11.90 17.96
C VAL A 78 -2.50 11.54 17.25
N SER A 79 -1.87 10.43 17.66
CA SER A 79 -0.68 9.93 16.97
C SER A 79 -1.01 9.65 15.50
N ARG A 80 -0.20 10.23 14.60
CA ARG A 80 -0.26 9.97 13.16
C ARG A 80 0.74 8.91 12.73
N TYR A 81 1.52 8.36 13.66
CA TYR A 81 2.52 7.33 13.41
C TYR A 81 1.97 5.98 13.84
N PHE A 82 2.06 5.01 12.95
CA PHE A 82 1.56 3.66 13.13
C PHE A 82 2.69 2.66 12.89
N HIS A 83 2.79 1.66 13.76
CA HIS A 83 3.69 0.54 13.52
C HIS A 83 3.07 -0.40 12.48
N HIS A 84 3.92 -1.21 11.84
CA HIS A 84 3.45 -2.15 10.82
C HIS A 84 2.40 -3.14 11.35
N VAL A 85 2.40 -3.44 12.66
CA VAL A 85 1.43 -4.33 13.31
C VAL A 85 0.05 -3.70 13.47
N ASP A 86 -0.01 -2.38 13.61
CA ASP A 86 -1.26 -1.63 13.81
C ASP A 86 -1.99 -1.38 12.48
N VAL A 87 -1.32 -1.65 11.36
CA VAL A 87 -1.78 -1.33 10.02
C VAL A 87 -2.43 -2.55 9.37
N CYS A 88 -3.57 -2.32 8.69
CA CYS A 88 -4.28 -3.36 7.95
C CYS A 88 -3.34 -4.14 7.02
N LYS A 89 -3.44 -5.48 7.00
CA LYS A 89 -2.59 -6.34 6.15
C LYS A 89 -2.59 -5.94 4.66
N LYS A 90 -3.71 -5.39 4.16
CA LYS A 90 -3.83 -4.85 2.78
C LYS A 90 -2.86 -3.70 2.49
N LEU A 91 -2.52 -2.87 3.47
CA LEU A 91 -1.55 -1.78 3.35
C LEU A 91 -0.10 -2.28 3.30
N ILE A 92 0.18 -3.40 3.98
CA ILE A 92 1.52 -3.99 4.05
C ILE A 92 1.89 -4.70 2.73
N GLN A 93 0.89 -5.18 2.01
CA GLN A 93 1.06 -5.93 0.76
C GLN A 93 1.18 -5.04 -0.49
N MET A 94 0.92 -3.73 -0.37
CA MET A 94 1.18 -2.73 -1.43
C MET A 94 2.64 -2.29 -1.46
#